data_AF-A0A7Z2VTR1-F1
#
_entry.id   AF-A0A7Z2VTR1-F1
#
_cell.length_a   1.000
_cell.length_b   1.000
_cell.length_c   1.000
_cell.angle_alpha   90.00
_cell.angle_beta   90.00
_cell.angle_gamma   90.00
#
_symmetry.space_group_name_H-M   'P 1'
#
loop_
_entity.id
_entity.type
_entity.pdbx_description
1 polymer ?
#
loop_
_entity_poly.entity_id
_entity_poly.type
_entity_poly.pdbx_seq_one_letter_code
_entity_poly.pdbx_strand_id
1 'polypeptide(L)'
;MSKKTTIDSLGALVRLRGTEVERLETELAKQEATRARYQASVNRLVALAEGSGASGKPADARALSPALAVNCGNYKQAVFALADNHRTDLHLHEANMAVSQRNLAQAWTKRELLDKVLARHEAALAQDQERVQRKREDEISTQSWLAGRDT
;
A
#
# COMPACT_ATOMS: atom_id res chain seq x y z
N MET A 1 -19.09 -2.63 30.83
CA MET A 1 -18.80 -1.45 29.97
C MET A 1 -20.09 -0.97 29.32
N SER A 2 -20.28 0.34 29.18
CA SER A 2 -21.42 0.90 28.45
C SER A 2 -21.25 0.70 26.94
N LYS A 3 -22.35 0.48 26.20
CA LYS A 3 -22.33 0.34 24.73
C LYS A 3 -21.64 1.53 24.05
N LYS A 4 -21.81 2.73 24.60
CA LYS A 4 -21.15 3.95 24.13
C LYS A 4 -19.63 3.87 24.27
N THR A 5 -19.12 3.42 25.43
CA THR A 5 -17.67 3.22 25.66
C THR A 5 -17.06 2.19 24.69
N THR A 6 -17.81 1.14 24.33
CA THR A 6 -17.38 0.15 23.34
C THR A 6 -17.31 0.73 21.93
N ILE A 7 -18.29 1.55 21.54
CA ILE A 7 -18.28 2.25 20.25
C ILE A 7 -17.09 3.23 20.18
N ASP A 8 -16.85 4.00 21.24
CA ASP A 8 -15.75 4.96 21.30
C ASP A 8 -14.39 4.26 21.17
N SER A 9 -14.21 3.11 21.84
CA SER A 9 -12.97 2.33 21.77
C SER A 9 -12.77 1.66 20.42
N LEU A 10 -13.83 1.09 19.82
CA LEU A 10 -13.78 0.55 18.45
C LEU A 10 -13.47 1.64 17.43
N GLY A 11 -14.09 2.82 17.55
CA GLY A 11 -13.80 3.97 16.70
C GLY A 11 -12.34 4.43 16.82
N ALA A 12 -11.78 4.43 18.03
CA ALA A 12 -10.37 4.72 18.23
C ALA A 12 -9.46 3.67 17.56
N LEU A 13 -9.81 2.38 17.63
CA LEU A 13 -9.08 1.31 16.96
C LEU A 13 -9.15 1.41 15.44
N VAL A 14 -10.32 1.73 14.87
CA VAL A 14 -10.48 1.95 13.42
C VAL A 14 -9.57 3.09 12.95
N ARG A 15 -9.55 4.22 13.68
CA ARG A 15 -8.66 5.35 13.37
C ARG A 15 -7.18 4.94 13.44
N LEU A 16 -6.78 4.23 14.49
CA LEU A 16 -5.42 3.74 14.64
C LEU A 16 -5.02 2.84 13.46
N ARG A 17 -5.88 1.90 13.06
CA ARG A 17 -5.62 1.04 11.89
C ARG A 17 -5.66 1.81 10.57
N GLY A 18 -6.44 2.87 10.47
CA GLY A 18 -6.37 3.83 9.36
C GLY A 18 -4.99 4.43 9.20
N THR A 19 -4.40 4.95 10.28
CA THR A 19 -3.04 5.52 10.24
C THR A 19 -1.97 4.48 9.89
N GLU A 20 -2.16 3.21 10.30
CA GLU A 20 -1.24 2.13 9.94
C GLU A 20 -1.30 1.81 8.44
N VAL A 21 -2.50 1.80 7.86
CA VAL A 21 -2.71 1.61 6.42
C VAL A 21 -2.03 2.74 5.64
N GLU A 22 -2.27 4.01 5.99
CA GLU A 22 -1.66 5.17 5.33
C GLU A 22 -0.12 5.13 5.38
N ARG A 23 0.43 4.70 6.52
CA ARG A 23 1.87 4.50 6.68
C ARG A 23 2.39 3.41 5.73
N LEU A 24 1.71 2.27 5.65
CA LEU A 24 2.11 1.16 4.76
C LEU A 24 1.99 1.55 3.28
N GLU A 25 0.99 2.32 2.89
CA GLU A 25 0.85 2.87 1.53
C GLU A 25 2.01 3.81 1.19
N THR A 26 2.37 4.69 2.12
CA THR A 26 3.51 5.60 1.95
C THR A 26 4.83 4.84 1.78
N GLU A 27 5.04 3.78 2.56
CA GLU A 27 6.24 2.94 2.41
C GLU A 27 6.24 2.17 1.08
N LEU A 28 5.09 1.66 0.63
CA LEU A 28 4.99 0.99 -0.66
C LEU A 28 5.30 1.95 -1.82
N ALA A 29 4.80 3.19 -1.77
CA ALA A 29 5.12 4.21 -2.77
C ALA A 29 6.63 4.52 -2.83
N LYS A 30 7.32 4.56 -1.69
CA LYS A 30 8.79 4.69 -1.65
C LYS A 30 9.49 3.49 -2.29
N GLN A 31 8.99 2.28 -2.05
CA GLN A 31 9.53 1.07 -2.66
C GLN A 31 9.34 1.06 -4.18
N GLU A 32 8.20 1.53 -4.69
CA GLU A 32 7.94 1.68 -6.12
C GLU A 32 8.90 2.69 -6.78
N ALA A 33 9.17 3.83 -6.12
CA ALA A 33 10.15 4.80 -6.60
C ALA A 33 11.57 4.21 -6.67
N THR A 34 11.94 3.33 -5.74
CA THR A 34 13.22 2.61 -5.77
C THR A 34 13.25 1.56 -6.89
N ARG A 35 12.16 0.80 -7.08
CA ARG A 35 12.02 -0.16 -8.19
C ARG A 35 12.20 0.53 -9.54
N ALA A 36 11.54 1.67 -9.75
CA ALA A 36 11.64 2.46 -10.97
C ALA A 36 13.09 2.93 -11.23
N ARG A 37 13.81 3.32 -10.18
CA ARG A 37 15.23 3.70 -10.27
C ARG A 37 16.12 2.53 -10.70
N TYR A 38 15.94 1.35 -10.11
CA TYR A 38 16.67 0.14 -10.52
C TYR A 38 16.39 -0.22 -11.98
N GLN A 39 15.11 -0.21 -12.40
CA GLN A 39 14.74 -0.49 -13.78
C GLN A 39 15.38 0.51 -14.76
N ALA A 40 15.37 1.80 -14.43
CA ALA A 40 16.02 2.82 -15.24
C ALA A 40 17.53 2.61 -15.33
N SER A 41 18.20 2.24 -14.24
CA SER A 41 19.63 1.91 -14.22
C SER A 41 19.95 0.70 -15.08
N VAL A 42 19.20 -0.39 -14.96
CA VAL A 42 19.37 -1.59 -15.80
C VAL A 42 19.22 -1.24 -17.27
N ASN A 43 18.17 -0.50 -17.64
CA ASN A 43 17.92 -0.10 -19.03
C ASN A 43 19.08 0.75 -19.59
N ARG A 44 19.61 1.69 -18.79
CA ARG A 44 20.76 2.52 -19.19
C ARG A 44 22.03 1.69 -19.37
N LEU A 45 22.31 0.75 -18.47
CA LEU A 45 23.49 -0.11 -18.56
C LEU A 45 23.43 -1.06 -19.76
N VAL A 46 22.26 -1.63 -20.04
CA VAL A 46 22.04 -2.45 -21.23
C VAL A 46 22.25 -1.63 -22.50
N ALA A 47 21.62 -0.45 -22.60
CA ALA A 47 21.79 0.44 -23.75
C ALA A 47 23.25 0.87 -23.94
N LEU A 48 24.00 1.09 -22.85
CA LEU A 48 25.42 1.42 -22.89
C LEU A 48 26.27 0.25 -23.41
N ALA A 49 25.98 -0.97 -22.94
CA ALA A 49 26.66 -2.17 -23.41
C ALA A 49 26.38 -2.45 -24.90
N GLU A 50 25.15 -2.24 -25.36
CA GLU A 50 24.75 -2.39 -26.76
C GLU A 50 25.37 -1.29 -27.65
N GLY A 51 25.32 -0.04 -27.20
CA GLY A 51 25.87 1.13 -27.92
C GLY A 51 27.40 1.14 -28.03
N SER A 52 28.11 0.40 -27.16
CA SER A 52 29.57 0.26 -27.24
C SER A 52 30.08 -0.53 -28.46
N GLY A 53 29.17 -1.08 -29.28
CA GLY A 53 29.51 -1.76 -30.54
C GLY A 53 30.20 -3.11 -30.35
N ALA A 54 30.65 -3.72 -31.45
CA ALA A 54 31.49 -4.90 -31.41
C ALA A 54 32.92 -4.49 -31.05
N SER A 55 33.48 -5.06 -29.99
CA SER A 55 34.88 -4.90 -29.55
C SER A 55 35.82 -5.42 -30.65
N GLY A 56 36.01 -4.67 -31.72
CA GLY A 56 36.82 -5.11 -32.86
C GLY A 56 36.56 -4.42 -34.21
N LYS A 57 35.40 -3.77 -34.44
CA LYS A 57 35.12 -3.12 -35.74
C LYS A 57 34.24 -1.88 -35.61
N PRO A 58 34.78 -0.67 -35.83
CA PRO A 58 33.97 0.45 -36.29
C PRO A 58 33.42 0.13 -37.69
N ALA A 59 32.20 0.58 -37.99
CA ALA A 59 31.55 0.35 -39.28
C ALA A 59 32.35 0.87 -40.48
N ASP A 60 33.22 1.89 -40.28
CA ASP A 60 33.96 2.59 -41.35
C ASP A 60 35.45 2.87 -41.04
N ALA A 61 36.05 2.29 -40.00
CA ALA A 61 37.42 2.65 -39.60
C ALA A 61 38.33 1.45 -39.31
N ARG A 62 39.60 1.64 -39.73
CA ARG A 62 40.81 0.82 -39.53
C ARG A 62 40.73 -0.08 -38.28
N ALA A 63 41.16 -1.34 -38.43
CA ALA A 63 41.20 -2.31 -37.33
C ALA A 63 41.75 -1.70 -36.04
N LEU A 64 41.00 -1.84 -34.93
CA LEU A 64 41.41 -1.35 -33.62
C LEU A 64 42.77 -1.94 -33.27
N SER A 65 43.61 -1.16 -32.58
CA SER A 65 44.82 -1.73 -31.99
C SER A 65 44.43 -2.82 -30.98
N PRO A 66 45.24 -3.88 -30.82
CA PRO A 66 44.92 -4.96 -29.89
C PRO A 66 44.62 -4.47 -28.46
N ALA A 67 45.35 -3.45 -27.98
CA ALA A 67 45.12 -2.83 -26.69
C ALA A 67 43.73 -2.16 -26.57
N LEU A 68 43.29 -1.46 -27.62
CA LEU A 68 41.96 -0.83 -27.65
C LEU A 68 40.85 -1.88 -27.72
N ALA A 69 41.03 -2.94 -28.51
CA ALA A 69 40.06 -4.03 -28.59
C ALA A 69 39.86 -4.72 -27.22
N VAL A 70 40.96 -4.99 -26.49
CA VAL A 70 40.91 -5.54 -25.12
C VAL A 70 40.24 -4.57 -24.15
N ASN A 71 40.54 -3.27 -24.23
CA ASN A 71 39.91 -2.27 -23.36
C ASN A 71 38.38 -2.20 -23.56
N CYS A 72 37.92 -2.17 -24.82
CA CYS A 72 36.50 -2.19 -25.14
C CYS A 72 35.82 -3.48 -24.68
N GLY A 73 36.50 -4.63 -24.79
CA GLY A 73 36.00 -5.92 -24.28
C GLY A 73 35.83 -5.91 -22.76
N ASN A 74 36.88 -5.49 -22.03
CA ASN A 74 36.86 -5.41 -20.56
C ASN A 74 35.78 -4.44 -20.06
N TYR A 75 35.66 -3.27 -20.70
CA TYR A 75 34.61 -2.30 -20.40
C TYR A 75 33.21 -2.92 -20.57
N LYS A 76 32.96 -3.56 -21.72
CA LYS A 76 31.66 -4.17 -22.01
C LYS A 76 31.31 -5.29 -21.03
N GLN A 77 32.28 -6.14 -20.68
CA GLN A 77 32.12 -7.17 -19.66
C GLN A 77 31.80 -6.57 -18.29
N ALA A 78 32.49 -5.50 -17.89
CA ALA A 78 32.23 -4.81 -16.63
C ALA A 78 30.82 -4.18 -16.59
N VAL A 79 30.35 -3.57 -17.70
CA VAL A 79 29.00 -3.02 -17.80
C VAL A 79 27.95 -4.13 -17.71
N PHE A 80 28.16 -5.28 -18.35
CA PHE A 80 27.24 -6.42 -18.22
C PHE A 80 27.19 -6.97 -16.79
N ALA A 81 28.34 -7.17 -16.15
CA ALA A 81 28.39 -7.61 -14.76
C ALA A 81 27.65 -6.63 -13.83
N LEU A 82 27.79 -5.31 -14.06
CA LEU A 82 27.06 -4.31 -13.30
C LEU A 82 25.55 -4.37 -13.56
N ALA A 83 25.13 -4.58 -14.81
CA ALA A 83 23.72 -4.75 -15.14
C ALA A 83 23.11 -5.99 -14.46
N ASP A 84 23.83 -7.11 -14.40
CA ASP A 84 23.39 -8.34 -13.75
C ASP A 84 23.28 -8.18 -12.22
N ASN A 85 24.21 -7.45 -11.60
CA ASN A 85 24.10 -7.07 -10.19
C ASN A 85 22.82 -6.25 -9.94
N HIS A 86 22.58 -5.21 -10.76
CA HIS A 86 21.36 -4.40 -10.63
C HIS A 86 20.06 -5.19 -10.87
N ARG A 87 20.07 -6.21 -11.74
CA ARG A 87 18.92 -7.12 -11.91
C ARG A 87 18.70 -7.96 -10.66
N THR A 88 19.76 -8.48 -10.07
CA THR A 88 19.69 -9.25 -8.82
C THR A 88 19.13 -8.39 -7.68
N ASP A 89 19.62 -7.16 -7.53
CA ASP A 89 19.12 -6.20 -6.54
C ASP A 89 17.65 -5.85 -6.78
N LEU A 90 17.26 -5.65 -8.05
CA LEU A 90 15.87 -5.42 -8.43
C LEU A 90 14.97 -6.59 -8.03
N HIS A 91 15.38 -7.83 -8.32
CA HIS A 91 14.61 -9.02 -7.94
C HIS A 91 14.45 -9.17 -6.43
N LEU A 92 15.53 -8.93 -5.67
CA LEU A 92 15.47 -8.95 -4.21
C LEU A 92 14.53 -7.85 -3.68
N HIS A 93 14.60 -6.65 -4.26
CA HIS A 93 13.75 -5.53 -3.90
C HIS A 93 12.27 -5.81 -4.23
N GLU A 94 11.96 -6.39 -5.38
CA GLU A 94 10.62 -6.79 -5.77
C GLU A 94 10.05 -7.90 -4.86
N ALA A 95 10.88 -8.85 -4.43
CA ALA A 95 10.48 -9.86 -3.46
C ALA A 95 10.08 -9.24 -2.11
N ASN A 96 10.87 -8.27 -1.63
CA ASN A 96 10.53 -7.51 -0.42
C ASN A 96 9.26 -6.66 -0.61
N MET A 97 9.07 -6.05 -1.78
CA MET A 97 7.88 -5.29 -2.12
C MET A 97 6.62 -6.18 -2.10
N ALA A 98 6.70 -7.42 -2.57
CA ALA A 98 5.59 -8.37 -2.50
C ALA A 98 5.18 -8.68 -1.06
N VAL A 99 6.12 -8.71 -0.11
CA VAL A 99 5.82 -8.84 1.33
C VAL A 99 5.10 -7.59 1.83
N SER A 100 5.58 -6.39 1.50
CA SER A 100 4.91 -5.13 1.85
C SER A 100 3.48 -5.07 1.33
N GLN A 101 3.24 -5.47 0.08
CA GLN A 101 1.91 -5.51 -0.53
C GLN A 101 0.96 -6.45 0.23
N ARG A 102 1.44 -7.64 0.61
CA ARG A 102 0.66 -8.59 1.43
C ARG A 102 0.34 -8.01 2.80
N ASN A 103 1.30 -7.35 3.44
CA ASN A 103 1.09 -6.69 4.74
C ASN A 103 0.05 -5.57 4.64
N LEU A 104 0.11 -4.76 3.58
CA LEU A 104 -0.87 -3.71 3.31
C LEU A 104 -2.27 -4.29 3.12
N ALA A 105 -2.42 -5.34 2.30
CA ALA A 105 -3.71 -6.01 2.10
C ALA A 105 -4.29 -6.59 3.40
N GLN A 106 -3.45 -7.18 4.25
CA GLN A 106 -3.86 -7.66 5.56
C GLN A 106 -4.27 -6.53 6.51
N ALA A 107 -3.55 -5.40 6.50
CA ALA A 107 -3.89 -4.23 7.31
C ALA A 107 -5.24 -3.63 6.90
N TRP A 108 -5.47 -3.49 5.58
CA TRP A 108 -6.76 -3.08 5.02
C TRP A 108 -7.89 -4.01 5.46
N THR A 109 -7.70 -5.32 5.35
CA THR A 109 -8.70 -6.33 5.76
C THR A 109 -9.04 -6.20 7.25
N LYS A 110 -8.02 -6.04 8.11
CA LYS A 110 -8.23 -5.86 9.56
C LYS A 110 -8.98 -4.57 9.89
N ARG A 111 -8.64 -3.47 9.23
CA ARG A 111 -9.34 -2.18 9.38
C ARG A 111 -10.81 -2.33 8.98
N GLU A 112 -11.07 -2.92 7.83
CA GLU A 112 -12.43 -3.12 7.30
C GLU A 112 -13.28 -3.99 8.23
N LEU A 113 -12.70 -5.05 8.78
CA LEU A 113 -13.40 -5.89 9.76
C LEU A 113 -13.77 -5.12 11.03
N LEU A 114 -12.87 -4.28 11.54
CA LEU A 114 -13.15 -3.43 12.70
C LEU A 114 -14.25 -2.40 12.39
N ASP A 115 -14.24 -1.83 11.19
CA ASP A 115 -15.25 -0.86 10.76
C ASP A 115 -16.65 -1.49 10.68
N LYS A 116 -16.75 -2.71 10.14
CA LYS A 116 -18.00 -3.49 10.15
C LYS A 116 -18.50 -3.81 11.56
N VAL A 117 -17.59 -4.15 12.48
CA VAL A 117 -17.94 -4.41 13.88
C VAL A 117 -18.42 -3.12 14.55
N LEU A 118 -17.75 -2.00 14.34
CA LEU A 118 -18.17 -0.68 14.81
C LEU A 118 -19.58 -0.34 14.32
N ALA A 119 -19.82 -0.42 13.01
CA ALA A 119 -21.12 -0.14 12.40
C ALA A 119 -22.24 -1.01 12.99
N ARG A 120 -21.96 -2.29 13.28
CA ARG A 120 -22.92 -3.18 13.95
C ARG A 120 -23.27 -2.72 15.36
N HIS A 121 -22.28 -2.26 16.14
CA HIS A 121 -22.51 -1.75 17.49
C HIS A 121 -23.27 -0.43 17.48
N GLU A 122 -22.96 0.47 16.55
CA GLU A 122 -23.68 1.73 16.35
C GLU A 122 -25.14 1.50 15.98
N ALA A 123 -25.40 0.60 15.03
CA ALA A 123 -26.76 0.23 14.63
C ALA A 123 -27.56 -0.37 15.81
N ALA A 124 -26.94 -1.23 16.61
CA ALA A 124 -27.59 -1.80 17.79
C ALA A 124 -27.91 -0.74 18.85
N LEU A 125 -27.02 0.24 19.07
CA LEU A 125 -27.29 1.36 19.99
C LEU A 125 -28.43 2.24 19.47
N ALA A 126 -28.45 2.56 18.18
CA ALA A 126 -29.50 3.36 17.56
C ALA A 126 -30.88 2.68 17.69
N GLN A 127 -30.96 1.37 17.46
CA GLN A 127 -32.20 0.60 17.63
C GLN A 127 -32.72 0.63 19.08
N ASP A 128 -31.84 0.52 20.06
CA ASP A 128 -32.24 0.60 21.47
C ASP A 128 -32.75 2.00 21.83
N GLN A 129 -32.08 3.04 21.35
CA GLN A 129 -32.50 4.43 21.57
C GLN A 129 -33.87 4.69 20.96
N GLU A 130 -34.10 4.21 19.73
CA GLU A 130 -35.38 4.33 19.04
C GLU A 130 -36.50 3.58 19.79
N ARG A 131 -36.23 2.38 20.31
CA ARG A 131 -37.19 1.63 21.14
C ARG A 131 -37.56 2.37 22.43
N VAL A 132 -36.58 2.95 23.11
CA VAL A 132 -36.81 3.74 24.33
C VAL A 132 -37.61 5.00 24.01
N GLN A 133 -37.29 5.67 22.90
CA GLN A 133 -37.97 6.88 22.47
C GLN A 133 -39.44 6.61 22.11
N ARG A 134 -39.71 5.58 21.29
CA ARG A 134 -41.09 5.16 20.97
C ARG A 134 -41.90 4.84 22.23
N LYS A 135 -41.32 4.09 23.17
CA LYS A 135 -42.02 3.76 24.42
C LYS A 135 -42.41 5.02 25.22
N ARG A 136 -41.53 6.03 25.27
CA ARG A 136 -41.83 7.31 25.93
C ARG A 136 -42.94 8.08 25.21
N GLU A 137 -42.91 8.10 23.87
CA GLU A 137 -43.94 8.76 23.05
C GLU A 137 -45.31 8.08 23.23
N ASP A 138 -45.35 6.76 23.31
CA ASP A 138 -46.56 5.98 23.57
C ASP A 138 -47.10 6.25 24.99
N GLU A 139 -46.21 6.31 26.00
CA GLU A 139 -46.58 6.63 27.38
C GLU A 139 -47.17 8.04 27.49
N ILE A 140 -46.55 9.04 26.85
CA ILE A 140 -47.04 10.43 26.81
C ILE A 140 -48.40 10.49 26.11
N SER A 141 -48.56 9.80 24.98
CA SER A 141 -49.82 9.75 24.23
C SER A 141 -50.93 9.07 25.03
N THR A 142 -50.60 8.04 25.81
CA THR A 142 -51.55 7.36 26.69
C THR A 142 -52.00 8.28 27.84
N GLN A 143 -51.06 9.00 28.46
CA GLN A 143 -51.36 9.95 29.54
C GLN A 143 -52.22 11.12 29.06
N SER A 144 -51.92 11.68 27.89
CA SER A 144 -52.71 12.78 27.31
C SER A 144 -54.12 12.33 26.96
N TRP A 145 -54.29 11.12 26.43
CA TRP A 145 -55.60 10.53 26.16
C TRP A 145 -56.43 10.31 27.43
N LEU A 146 -55.81 9.81 28.50
CA LEU A 146 -56.48 9.64 29.80
C LEU A 146 -56.91 11.00 30.38
N ALA A 147 -56.01 11.98 30.39
CA ALA A 147 -56.29 13.32 30.92
C ALA A 147 -57.43 14.04 30.17
N GLY A 148 -57.62 13.76 28.88
CA GLY A 148 -58.72 14.32 28.07
C GLY A 148 -60.08 13.62 28.23
N ARG A 149 -60.16 12.49 28.93
CA ARG A 149 -61.44 11.81 29.26
C ARG A 149 -62.07 12.31 30.55
N ASP A 150 -61.27 12.90 31.43
CA ASP A 150 -61.70 13.37 32.76
C ASP A 150 -62.16 14.85 32.76
N THR A 151 -62.28 15.46 31.57
CA THR A 151 -62.81 16.82 31.31
C THR A 151 -64.05 16.75 30.45
#